data_AF-A0AAJ2J0Q1-F1
#
_entry.id   AF-A0AAJ2J0Q1-F1
#
_cell.length_a   1.000
_cell.length_b   1.000
_cell.length_c   1.000
_cell.angle_alpha   90.00
_cell.angle_beta   90.00
_cell.angle_gamma   90.00
#
_symmetry.space_group_name_H-M   'P 1'
#
loop_
_entity.id
_entity.type
_entity.pdbx_description
1 polymer ?
#
loop_
_entity_poly.entity_id
_entity_poly.type
_entity_poly.pdbx_seq_one_letter_code
_entity_poly.pdbx_strand_id
1 'polypeptide(L)' 'MLKEQNTQKFNGIIDVKKHFATSNCPIYDVVLYSNFKDYPHAGLLYSKIKFEEVKQILAQGKFKPTPLSEVLFYKKFQGE' A
#
# COMPACT_ATOMS: atom_id res chain seq x y z
N MET A 1 -34.64 -5.85 6.22
CA MET A 1 -33.51 -5.45 7.08
C MET A 1 -32.28 -5.37 6.18
N LEU A 2 -31.75 -4.15 5.99
CA LEU A 2 -30.65 -3.87 5.07
C LEU A 2 -29.41 -4.63 5.56
N LYS A 3 -28.77 -5.41 4.68
CA LYS A 3 -27.43 -5.97 4.92
C LYS A 3 -26.50 -4.78 5.10
N GLU A 4 -26.05 -4.51 6.32
CA GLU A 4 -24.89 -3.65 6.54
C GLU A 4 -23.71 -4.30 5.82
N GLN A 5 -23.44 -3.81 4.61
CA GLN A 5 -22.15 -4.01 3.97
C GLN A 5 -21.13 -3.49 4.97
N ASN A 6 -20.43 -4.42 5.61
CA ASN A 6 -19.37 -4.18 6.55
C ASN A 6 -18.28 -3.41 5.79
N THR A 7 -18.46 -2.09 5.71
CA THR A 7 -17.61 -1.22 4.93
C THR A 7 -16.36 -1.10 5.77
N GLN A 8 -15.36 -1.92 5.44
CA GLN A 8 -14.06 -1.90 6.09
C GLN A 8 -13.58 -0.44 6.10
N LYS A 9 -13.66 0.22 7.25
CA LYS A 9 -13.32 1.63 7.38
C LYS A 9 -11.81 1.74 7.29
N PHE A 10 -11.32 2.04 6.09
CA PHE A 10 -9.91 2.32 5.88
C PHE A 10 -9.56 3.66 6.52
N ASN A 11 -8.45 3.67 7.25
CA ASN A 11 -7.87 4.85 7.89
C ASN A 11 -7.11 5.75 6.92
N GLY A 12 -7.10 5.43 5.61
CA GLY A 12 -6.34 6.19 4.63
C GLY A 12 -6.05 5.46 3.32
N ILE A 13 -5.20 6.07 2.49
CA ILE A 13 -4.65 5.49 1.25
C ILE A 13 -3.22 5.02 1.50
N ILE A 14 -2.81 3.92 0.85
CA ILE A 14 -1.41 3.49 0.76
C ILE A 14 -0.97 3.48 -0.71
N ASP A 15 0.14 4.15 -0.99
CA ASP A 15 0.77 4.16 -2.31
C ASP A 15 2.15 3.52 -2.23
N VAL A 16 2.43 2.53 -3.07
CA VAL A 16 3.71 1.82 -3.08
C VAL A 16 4.34 1.90 -4.44
N LYS A 17 5.62 2.29 -4.44
CA LYS A 17 6.43 2.45 -5.64
C LYS A 17 7.65 1.57 -5.52
N LYS A 18 8.07 0.95 -6.62
CA LYS A 18 9.37 0.29 -6.68
C LYS A 18 10.45 1.36 -6.64
N HIS A 19 11.38 1.23 -5.71
CA HIS A 19 12.54 2.11 -5.65
C HIS A 19 13.52 1.70 -6.77
N PHE A 20 13.92 2.63 -7.62
CA PHE A 20 14.72 2.37 -8.84
C PHE A 20 16.20 2.07 -8.58
N ALA A 21 16.60 1.73 -7.35
CA ALA A 21 17.98 1.38 -7.08
C ALA A 21 18.33 0.01 -7.68
N THR A 22 19.52 -0.04 -8.28
CA THR A 22 20.15 -1.13 -9.06
C THR A 22 20.50 -2.38 -8.25
N SER A 23 19.78 -2.68 -7.16
CA SER A 23 20.01 -3.87 -6.35
C SER A 23 19.25 -5.07 -6.91
N ASN A 24 19.89 -6.25 -6.89
CA ASN A 24 19.25 -7.53 -7.20
C ASN A 24 18.08 -7.87 -6.24
N CYS A 25 17.95 -7.13 -5.13
CA CYS A 25 16.80 -7.21 -4.24
C CYS A 25 15.83 -6.06 -4.49
N PRO A 26 14.55 -6.33 -4.81
CA PRO A 26 13.56 -5.27 -5.00
C PRO A 26 13.30 -4.56 -3.66
N ILE A 27 13.60 -3.27 -3.63
CA ILE A 27 13.22 -2.36 -2.53
C ILE A 27 12.12 -1.41 -2.99
N TYR A 28 11.34 -0.92 -2.04
CA TYR A 28 10.11 -0.18 -2.28
C TYR A 28 10.07 1.10 -1.43
N ASP A 29 9.39 2.10 -1.96
CA ASP A 29 8.96 3.29 -1.23
C ASP A 29 7.45 3.18 -0.99
N VAL A 30 7.03 3.27 0.27
CA VAL A 30 5.63 3.22 0.70
C VAL A 30 5.25 4.56 1.28
N VAL A 31 4.16 5.15 0.80
CA VAL A 31 3.60 6.38 1.35
C VAL A 31 2.23 6.08 1.93
N LEU A 32 2.05 6.38 3.22
CA LEU A 32 0.77 6.26 3.91
C LEU A 32 0.12 7.63 4.01
N TYR A 33 -1.13 7.73 3.57
CA TYR A 33 -1.94 8.94 3.64
C TYR A 33 -3.10 8.68 4.60
N SER A 34 -2.97 9.13 5.85
CA SER A 34 -4.01 8.96 6.89
C SER A 34 -5.29 9.77 6.63
N ASN A 35 -5.25 10.67 5.65
CA ASN A 35 -6.39 11.48 5.23
C ASN A 35 -6.46 11.49 3.70
N PHE A 36 -7.64 11.17 3.17
CA PHE A 36 -7.88 11.11 1.72
C PHE A 36 -7.67 12.46 1.03
N LYS A 37 -7.87 13.59 1.73
CA LYS A 37 -7.69 14.94 1.17
C LYS A 37 -6.23 15.31 0.94
N ASP A 38 -5.31 14.66 1.68
CA ASP A 38 -3.89 14.97 1.62
C ASP A 38 -3.17 14.15 0.54
N TYR A 39 -3.87 13.21 -0.11
CA TYR A 39 -3.35 12.47 -1.24
C TYR A 39 -3.37 13.31 -2.54
N PRO A 40 -2.29 13.36 -3.33
CA PRO A 40 -0.97 12.74 -3.15
C PRO A 40 0.10 13.69 -2.56
N HIS A 41 -0.32 14.76 -1.88
CA HIS A 41 0.55 15.88 -1.49
C HIS A 41 1.34 15.66 -0.19
N ALA A 42 0.72 15.08 0.83
CA ALA A 42 1.33 14.92 2.15
C ALA A 42 1.00 13.56 2.75
N GLY A 43 2.03 12.76 2.99
CA GLY A 43 1.92 11.42 3.57
C GLY A 43 3.19 11.00 4.28
N LEU A 44 3.10 9.94 5.06
CA LEU A 44 4.24 9.36 5.77
C LEU A 44 5.00 8.42 4.84
N LEU A 45 6.24 8.77 4.52
CA LEU A 45 7.11 8.01 3.64
C LEU A 45 7.96 6.99 4.43
N TYR A 46 7.86 5.73 4.03
CA TYR A 46 8.78 4.65 4.36
C TYR A 46 9.58 4.33 3.10
N SER A 47 10.84 4.72 3.06
CA SER A 47 11.70 4.54 1.88
C SER A 47 12.64 3.35 2.03
N LYS A 48 12.99 2.72 0.90
CA LYS A 48 13.97 1.61 0.82
C LYS A 48 13.61 0.40 1.69
N ILE A 49 12.33 0.10 1.85
CA ILE A 49 11.89 -1.07 2.62
C ILE A 49 11.75 -2.32 1.75
N LYS A 50 11.90 -3.50 2.35
CA LYS A 50 11.81 -4.79 1.63
C LYS A 50 10.36 -5.15 1.33
N PHE A 51 10.16 -5.99 0.31
CA PHE A 51 8.82 -6.47 -0.04
C PHE A 51 8.07 -7.09 1.15
N GLU A 52 8.73 -7.91 1.97
CA GLU A 52 8.13 -8.54 3.16
C GLU A 52 7.54 -7.51 4.14
N GLU A 53 8.23 -6.39 4.35
CA GLU A 53 7.75 -5.32 5.23
C GLU A 53 6.53 -4.62 4.63
N VAL A 54 6.52 -4.42 3.31
CA VAL A 54 5.35 -3.90 2.58
C VAL A 54 4.15 -4.84 2.76
N LYS A 55 4.35 -6.17 2.70
CA LYS A 55 3.29 -7.15 2.93
C LYS A 55 2.69 -7.01 4.33
N GLN A 56 3.53 -6.82 5.35
CA GLN A 56 3.06 -6.63 6.72
C GLN A 56 2.23 -5.35 6.88
N ILE A 57 2.63 -4.24 6.24
CA ILE A 57 1.88 -2.97 6.28
C ILE A 57 0.51 -3.13 5.62
N LEU A 58 0.45 -3.78 4.46
CA LEU A 58 -0.79 -4.03 3.73
C LEU A 58 -1.71 -5.02 4.46
N ALA A 59 -1.15 -6.08 5.05
CA ALA A 59 -1.90 -7.09 5.79
C ALA A 59 -2.62 -6.55 7.02
N GLN A 60 -2.19 -5.40 7.56
CA GLN A 60 -2.92 -4.72 8.64
C GLN A 60 -4.33 -4.28 8.20
N GLY A 61 -4.61 -4.17 6.90
CA GLY A 61 -5.94 -3.82 6.37
C GLY A 61 -6.43 -2.43 6.76
N LYS A 62 -5.53 -1.57 7.26
CA LYS A 62 -5.86 -0.21 7.73
C LYS A 62 -5.87 0.83 6.62
N PHE A 63 -5.23 0.56 5.48
CA PHE A 63 -5.11 1.50 4.37
C PHE A 63 -5.60 0.87 3.08
N LYS A 64 -6.29 1.66 2.26
CA LYS A 64 -6.73 1.24 0.94
C LYS A 64 -5.58 1.44 -0.07
N PRO A 65 -5.09 0.40 -0.75
CA PRO A 65 -4.07 0.56 -1.77
C PRO A 65 -4.56 1.38 -2.97
N THR A 66 -3.67 2.17 -3.57
CA THR A 66 -3.94 2.81 -4.87
C THR A 66 -4.10 1.73 -5.95
N PRO A 67 -4.83 1.97 -7.06
CA PRO A 67 -4.94 0.99 -8.14
C PRO A 67 -3.58 0.53 -8.69
N LEU A 68 -2.59 1.42 -8.74
CA LEU A 68 -1.22 1.07 -9.13
C LEU A 68 -0.56 0.14 -8.11
N SER A 69 -0.73 0.43 -6.83
CA SER A 69 -0.29 -0.45 -5.74
C SER A 69 -0.98 -1.81 -5.82
N GLU A 70 -2.31 -1.84 -6.00
CA GLU A 70 -3.05 -3.08 -6.19
C GLU A 70 -2.48 -3.90 -7.35
N VAL A 71 -2.16 -3.29 -8.49
CA VAL A 71 -1.54 -4.00 -9.62
C VAL A 71 -0.16 -4.56 -9.24
N LEU A 72 0.67 -3.78 -8.53
CA LEU A 72 1.99 -4.23 -8.06
C LEU A 72 1.90 -5.39 -7.07
N PHE A 73 0.85 -5.43 -6.25
CA PHE A 73 0.64 -6.46 -5.24
C PHE A 73 -0.15 -7.65 -5.78
N TYR A 74 -1.36 -7.48 -6.31
CA TYR A 74 -2.20 -8.58 -6.77
C TYR A 74 -1.54 -9.46 -7.83
N LYS A 75 -0.76 -8.89 -8.76
CA LYS A 75 -0.01 -9.72 -9.73
C LYS A 75 1.16 -10.48 -9.12
N LYS A 76 1.74 -10.01 -8.02
CA LYS A 76 2.86 -10.66 -7.33
C LYS A 76 2.41 -11.65 -6.26
N PHE A 77 1.32 -11.36 -5.55
CA PHE A 77 0.78 -12.18 -4.47
C PHE A 77 0.00 -13.41 -4.94
N GLN A 78 -0.55 -13.42 -6.16
CA GLN A 78 -1.23 -14.60 -6.72
C GLN A 78 -0.28 -15.58 -7.42
N GLY A 79 1.00 -15.22 -7.58
CA GLY A 79 2.00 -16.04 -8.26
C GLY A 79 2.97 -16.77 -7.33
N GLU A 80 2.84 -16.60 -6.01
CA GLU A 80 3.58 -17.34 -4.98
C GLU A 80 2.69 -18.39 -4.31
#